data_AF-A0A243RVV0-F1
#
_entry.id   AF-A0A243RVV0-F1
#
_cell.length_a   1.000
_cell.length_b   1.000
_cell.length_c   1.000
_cell.angle_alpha   90.00
_cell.angle_beta   90.00
_cell.angle_gamma   90.00
#
_symmetry.space_group_name_H-M   'P 1'
#
loop_
_entity.id
_entity.type
_entity.pdbx_description
1 polymer ?
#
loop_
_entity_poly.entity_id
_entity_poly.type
_entity_poly.pdbx_seq_one_letter_code
_entity_poly.pdbx_strand_id
1 'polypeptide(L)'
;MNTPLQARDVGAEQLAVLQQTYPGWHITHDALLGHWTAIRRAPVTLREKAAKVKTQITCASPEGLGSALAMQIELLHTLRATHSFTTP
;
A
#
# COMPACT_ATOMS: atom_id res chain seq x y z
N MET A 1 13.89 23.62 -25.97
CA MET A 1 12.77 23.65 -25.01
C MET A 1 12.12 22.27 -25.03
N ASN A 2 12.27 21.45 -23.99
CA ASN A 2 11.57 20.17 -23.85
C ASN A 2 11.04 20.06 -22.42
N THR A 3 9.75 19.79 -22.33
CA THR A 3 8.89 20.13 -21.20
C THR A 3 8.87 19.01 -20.14
N PRO A 4 9.33 19.23 -18.90
CA PRO A 4 9.25 18.22 -17.83
C PRO A 4 7.86 18.15 -17.15
N LEU A 5 6.79 18.58 -17.83
CA LEU A 5 5.46 18.70 -17.21
C LEU A 5 4.65 17.38 -17.21
N GLN A 6 4.90 16.44 -18.12
CA GLN A 6 4.08 15.21 -18.22
C GLN A 6 4.39 14.17 -17.12
N ALA A 7 5.66 14.00 -16.74
CA ALA A 7 6.04 12.99 -15.73
C ALA A 7 5.52 13.32 -14.32
N ARG A 8 5.32 14.62 -14.02
CA ARG A 8 4.79 15.09 -12.73
C ARG A 8 3.30 14.81 -12.58
N ASP A 9 2.57 14.87 -13.70
CA ASP A 9 1.13 14.67 -13.76
C ASP A 9 0.76 13.18 -13.63
N VAL A 10 1.49 12.31 -14.33
CA VAL A 10 1.28 10.84 -14.26
C VAL A 10 1.50 10.31 -12.84
N GLY A 11 2.53 10.78 -12.13
CA GLY A 11 2.77 10.37 -10.75
C GLY A 11 1.67 10.85 -9.78
N ALA A 12 1.05 12.00 -10.03
CA ALA A 12 -0.04 12.50 -9.22
C ALA A 12 -1.34 11.71 -9.46
N GLU A 13 -1.63 11.36 -10.71
CA GLU A 13 -2.80 10.56 -11.07
C GLU A 13 -2.70 9.13 -10.51
N GLN A 14 -1.54 8.48 -10.67
CA GLN A 14 -1.28 7.15 -10.10
C GLN A 14 -1.36 7.16 -8.57
N LEU A 15 -0.86 8.23 -7.92
CA LEU A 15 -0.99 8.40 -6.48
C LEU A 15 -2.45 8.50 -6.06
N ALA A 16 -3.27 9.29 -6.77
CA ALA A 16 -4.69 9.44 -6.47
C ALA A 16 -5.43 8.09 -6.60
N VAL A 17 -5.17 7.33 -7.66
CA VAL A 17 -5.75 6.00 -7.87
C VAL A 17 -5.38 5.05 -6.73
N LEU A 18 -4.10 4.99 -6.34
CA LEU A 18 -3.64 4.14 -5.25
C LEU A 18 -4.27 4.53 -3.89
N GLN A 19 -4.38 5.82 -3.61
CA GLN A 19 -5.03 6.32 -2.38
C GLN A 19 -6.53 6.00 -2.34
N GLN A 20 -7.22 6.07 -3.48
CA GLN A 20 -8.63 5.70 -3.60
C GLN A 20 -8.84 4.19 -3.45
N THR A 21 -7.95 3.39 -4.05
CA THR A 21 -8.03 1.92 -4.03
C THR A 21 -7.73 1.37 -2.63
N TYR A 22 -6.84 2.02 -1.88
CA TYR A 22 -6.34 1.54 -0.59
C TYR A 22 -6.56 2.57 0.54
N PRO A 23 -7.80 2.87 0.94
CA PRO A 23 -8.10 3.95 1.90
C PRO A 23 -7.55 3.72 3.32
N GLY A 24 -7.21 2.47 3.67
CA GLY A 24 -6.55 2.10 4.93
C GLY A 24 -5.06 2.46 4.98
N TRP A 25 -4.49 2.94 3.86
CA TRP A 25 -3.10 3.28 3.70
C TRP A 25 -2.95 4.77 3.36
N HIS A 26 -1.93 5.39 3.93
CA HIS A 26 -1.44 6.70 3.53
C HIS A 26 -0.29 6.48 2.54
N ILE A 27 -0.50 6.85 1.29
CA ILE A 27 0.45 6.62 0.21
C ILE A 27 1.06 7.95 -0.21
N THR A 28 2.37 7.98 -0.37
CA THR A 28 3.16 9.14 -0.78
C THR A 28 4.13 8.74 -1.88
N HIS A 29 4.34 9.64 -2.84
CA HIS A 29 5.36 9.50 -3.88
C HIS A 29 6.44 10.56 -3.66
N ASP A 30 7.68 10.13 -3.49
CA ASP A 30 8.85 10.99 -3.49
C ASP A 30 9.36 11.15 -4.92
N ALA A 31 9.04 12.29 -5.55
CA ALA A 31 9.43 12.58 -6.92
C ALA A 31 10.94 12.87 -7.11
N LEU A 32 11.68 13.11 -6.02
CA LEU A 32 13.14 13.33 -6.06
C LEU A 32 13.89 12.00 -6.03
N LEU A 33 13.43 11.06 -5.20
CA LEU A 33 14.02 9.73 -5.06
C LEU A 33 13.38 8.68 -5.98
N GLY A 34 12.22 8.99 -6.57
CA GLY A 34 11.44 8.05 -7.39
C GLY A 34 10.83 6.91 -6.56
N HIS A 35 10.68 7.10 -5.25
CA HIS A 35 10.20 6.06 -4.34
C HIS A 35 8.75 6.28 -3.97
N TRP A 36 8.01 5.19 -3.95
CA TRP A 36 6.63 5.11 -3.51
C TRP A 36 6.59 4.50 -2.13
N THR A 37 5.92 5.15 -1.19
CA THR A 37 5.80 4.67 0.18
C THR A 37 4.34 4.60 0.58
N ALA A 38 3.95 3.49 1.19
CA ALA A 38 2.64 3.29 1.79
C ALA A 38 2.79 3.01 3.28
N ILE A 39 2.09 3.78 4.11
CA ILE A 39 2.07 3.65 5.57
C ILE A 39 0.64 3.33 6.00
N ARG A 40 0.44 2.26 6.76
CA ARG A 40 -0.89 1.88 7.24
C ARG A 40 -1.38 2.91 8.27
N ARG A 41 -2.62 3.39 8.10
CA ARG A 41 -3.21 4.38 9.02
C ARG A 41 -3.56 3.79 10.38
N ALA A 42 -3.97 2.52 10.39
CA ALA A 42 -4.29 1.80 11.62
C ALA A 42 -3.05 1.07 12.15
N PRO A 43 -2.82 1.07 13.48
CA PRO A 43 -1.76 0.28 14.07
C PRO A 43 -2.00 -1.21 13.81
N VAL A 44 -0.93 -1.93 13.44
CA VAL A 44 -0.97 -3.40 13.32
C VAL A 44 -1.15 -4.02 14.70
N THR A 45 -2.06 -4.98 14.80
CA THR A 45 -2.19 -5.81 16.00
C THR A 45 -1.02 -6.80 16.09
N LEU A 46 -0.77 -7.36 17.29
CA LEU A 46 0.25 -8.39 17.47
C LEU A 46 0.04 -9.61 16.56
N ARG A 47 -1.23 -9.98 16.29
CA ARG A 47 -1.59 -11.09 15.39
C ARG A 47 -1.26 -10.79 13.93
N GLU A 48 -1.54 -9.58 13.46
CA GLU A 48 -1.18 -9.14 12.11
C GLU A 48 0.35 -9.10 11.94
N LYS A 49 1.07 -8.64 12.96
CA LYS A 49 2.54 -8.66 12.96
C LYS A 49 3.10 -10.07 12.87
N ALA A 50 2.53 -11.03 13.60
CA ALA A 50 2.94 -12.45 13.53
C ALA A 50 2.71 -13.06 12.14
N ALA A 51 1.69 -12.59 11.42
CA ALA A 51 1.41 -12.95 10.03
C ALA A 51 2.17 -12.13 8.99
N LYS A 52 3.24 -11.45 9.41
CA LYS A 52 4.12 -10.64 8.56
C LYS A 52 3.43 -9.47 7.86
N VAL A 53 2.31 -8.98 8.39
CA VAL A 53 1.69 -7.75 7.91
C VAL A 53 2.61 -6.57 8.24
N LYS A 54 2.99 -5.81 7.22
CA LYS A 54 3.87 -4.65 7.35
C LYS A 54 3.07 -3.39 7.64
N THR A 55 3.65 -2.49 8.42
CA THR A 55 3.11 -1.13 8.65
C THR A 55 3.54 -0.15 7.58
N GLN A 56 4.69 -0.38 6.97
CA GLN A 56 5.27 0.46 5.95
C GLN A 56 5.81 -0.41 4.81
N ILE A 57 5.56 0.04 3.58
CA ILE A 57 6.07 -0.57 2.36
C ILE A 57 6.67 0.55 1.51
N THR A 58 7.88 0.33 1.01
CA THR A 58 8.53 1.25 0.08
C THR A 58 8.93 0.48 -1.18
N CYS A 59 8.60 1.01 -2.34
CA CYS A 59 8.87 0.42 -3.65
C CYS A 59 9.38 1.49 -4.62
N ALA A 60 10.16 1.07 -5.63
CA ALA A 60 10.65 1.97 -6.68
C ALA A 60 9.62 2.25 -7.79
N SER A 61 8.46 1.58 -7.77
CA SER A 61 7.40 1.76 -8.77
C SER A 61 6.00 1.70 -8.15
N PRO A 62 5.01 2.37 -8.75
CA PRO A 62 3.63 2.34 -8.28
C PRO A 62 2.98 0.95 -8.44
N GLU A 63 3.33 0.21 -9.49
CA GLU A 63 2.83 -1.17 -9.71
C GLU A 63 3.39 -2.13 -8.66
N GLY A 64 4.66 -1.96 -8.30
CA GLY A 64 5.29 -2.72 -7.22
C GLY A 64 4.63 -2.43 -5.87
N LEU A 65 4.31 -1.16 -5.60
CA LEU A 65 3.58 -0.78 -4.41
C LEU A 65 2.16 -1.36 -4.39
N GLY A 66 1.43 -1.27 -5.50
CA GLY A 66 0.09 -1.83 -5.65
C GLY A 66 0.07 -3.34 -5.41
N SER A 67 1.03 -4.08 -5.99
CA SER A 67 1.16 -5.52 -5.80
C SER A 67 1.47 -5.88 -4.35
N ALA A 68 2.37 -5.13 -3.70
CA ALA A 68 2.70 -5.34 -2.30
C ALA A 68 1.49 -5.06 -1.38
N LEU A 69 0.71 -4.02 -1.66
CA LEU A 69 -0.51 -3.68 -0.93
C LEU A 69 -1.59 -4.75 -1.10
N ALA A 70 -1.80 -5.26 -2.31
CA ALA A 70 -2.73 -6.35 -2.58
C ALA A 70 -2.36 -7.61 -1.76
N MET A 71 -1.08 -7.99 -1.71
CA MET A 71 -0.61 -9.09 -0.87
C MET A 71 -0.87 -8.84 0.63
N GLN A 72 -0.67 -7.62 1.13
CA GLN A 72 -0.98 -7.31 2.54
C GLN A 72 -2.46 -7.45 2.83
N ILE A 73 -3.32 -7.04 1.91
CA ILE A 73 -4.78 -7.15 2.05
C ILE A 73 -5.20 -8.62 2.05
N GLU A 74 -4.65 -9.44 1.16
CA GLU A 74 -4.91 -10.88 1.14
C GLU A 74 -4.50 -11.58 2.45
N LEU A 75 -3.33 -11.24 3.01
CA LEU A 75 -2.91 -11.73 4.33
C LEU A 75 -3.90 -11.34 5.43
N LEU A 76 -4.38 -10.09 5.41
CA LEU A 76 -5.38 -9.61 6.36
C LEU A 76 -6.73 -10.33 6.20
N HIS A 77 -7.15 -10.61 4.97
CA HIS A 77 -8.38 -11.37 4.71
C HIS A 77 -8.26 -12.81 5.19
N THR A 78 -7.14 -13.48 4.91
CA THR A 78 -6.87 -14.85 5.38
C THR A 78 -6.91 -14.92 6.90
N LEU A 79 -6.27 -13.98 7.58
CA LEU A 79 -6.30 -13.89 9.05
C LEU A 79 -7.71 -13.74 9.63
N ARG A 80 -8.57 -12.96 8.97
CA ARG A 80 -9.97 -12.78 9.37
C ARG A 80 -10.79 -14.03 9.10
N ALA A 81 -10.60 -14.68 7.95
CA ALA A 81 -11.31 -15.90 7.58
C ALA A 81 -10.99 -17.06 8.54
N THR A 82 -9.73 -17.20 8.98
CA THR A 82 -9.34 -18.19 10.01
C THR A 82 -10.03 -17.91 11.36
N HIS A 83 -10.44 -16.68 11.64
CA HIS A 83 -11.17 -16.36 12.87
C HIS A 83 -12.64 -16.80 12.82
N SER A 84 -13.22 -16.94 11.64
CA SER A 84 -14.63 -17.31 11.46
C SER A 84 -14.90 -18.82 11.58
N PHE A 85 -13.87 -19.65 11.75
CA PHE A 85 -13.99 -21.11 11.82
C PHE A 85 -13.89 -21.68 13.25
N THR A 86 -14.05 -20.85 14.28
CA THR A 86 -14.08 -21.31 15.68
C THR A 86 -15.32 -20.78 16.38
N THR A 87 -16.45 -21.45 16.12
CA THR A 87 -17.59 -21.47 17.04
C THR A 87 -17.95 -22.94 17.29
N PRO A 88 -18.24 -23.30 18.56
CA PRO A 88 -18.28 -24.66 19.09
C PRO A 88 -19.39 -25.55 18.52
#